data_AF-A0A2U1TRG3-F1
#
_entry.id   AF-A0A2U1TRG3-F1
#
_cell.length_a   1.000
_cell.length_b   1.000
_cell.length_c   1.000
_cell.angle_alpha   90.00
_cell.angle_beta   90.00
_cell.angle_gamma   90.00
#
_symmetry.space_group_name_H-M   'P 1'
#
loop_
_entity.id
_entity.type
_entity.pdbx_description
1 polymer ?
#
loop_
_entity_poly.entity_id
_entity_poly.type
_entity_poly.pdbx_seq_one_letter_code
_entity_poly.pdbx_strand_id
1 'polypeptide(L)'
;MSNNACDYCHPSDQPILWQDQYCRVVLVDEAVFPGGCRVIWHQHKTGLSHLNEDERQHLFSVISEVESVIHQQLQPQHIDLISPGAAFPHLHWQIIPRYADDAHFPGPVWGAPVREEKTRSLPEAFGLAVAQGLACRFNRPENKGRHLFVIMGVSGSGKSVVAQKLSQRLGLACLDGDFLHPRANVDKMAQGHALNDSDRAPWLQALNDAAYSMLRTNSGSLLVCSALKKRYRAILRQGNPHLSFLFLDGEYAVIEERLKQRKGHFFSPQMLDSQFATLERPDTTEPDVFHIDINRPLDQVIDACRQVIAEKFAAG
;
A
#
# COMPACT_ATOMS: atom_id res chain seq x y z
N MET A 1 -21.50 17.22 23.38
CA MET A 1 -20.81 18.31 24.11
C MET A 1 -20.38 19.33 23.08
N SER A 2 -20.49 20.63 23.38
CA SER A 2 -20.07 21.69 22.45
C SER A 2 -18.56 21.59 22.20
N ASN A 3 -18.15 21.77 20.94
CA ASN A 3 -16.75 21.67 20.49
C ASN A 3 -15.78 22.57 21.30
N ASN A 4 -16.31 23.66 21.89
CA ASN A 4 -15.57 24.64 22.69
C ASN A 4 -14.98 24.14 24.02
N ALA A 5 -15.37 22.96 24.50
CA ALA A 5 -14.89 22.43 25.80
C ALA A 5 -13.98 21.19 25.66
N CYS A 6 -13.52 20.87 24.44
CA CYS A 6 -12.70 19.68 24.21
C CYS A 6 -11.20 20.03 24.21
N ASP A 7 -10.46 19.52 25.20
CA ASP A 7 -9.01 19.70 25.33
C ASP A 7 -8.22 19.20 24.11
N TYR A 8 -8.78 18.25 23.36
CA TYR A 8 -8.17 17.74 22.13
C TYR A 8 -8.48 18.59 20.88
N CYS A 9 -9.54 19.39 20.90
CA CYS A 9 -9.80 20.39 19.87
C CYS A 9 -8.98 21.67 20.10
N HIS A 10 -8.66 21.96 21.36
CA HIS A 10 -7.92 23.15 21.79
C HIS A 10 -6.72 22.75 22.67
N PRO A 11 -5.70 22.09 22.11
CA PRO A 11 -4.57 21.59 22.90
C PRO A 11 -3.77 22.74 23.52
N SER A 12 -3.40 22.60 24.80
CA SER A 12 -2.38 23.41 25.47
C SER A 12 -1.00 22.75 25.31
N ASP A 13 0.05 23.56 25.05
CA ASP A 13 1.51 23.35 25.12
C ASP A 13 2.14 21.93 25.09
N GLN A 14 1.48 20.92 24.52
CA GLN A 14 2.02 19.57 24.40
C GLN A 14 3.03 19.50 23.24
N PRO A 15 4.20 18.86 23.44
CA PRO A 15 5.18 18.69 22.38
C PRO A 15 4.62 17.75 21.29
N ILE A 16 4.31 18.33 20.14
CA ILE A 16 3.91 17.60 18.94
C ILE A 16 5.16 16.98 18.32
N LEU A 17 5.20 15.64 18.26
CA LEU A 17 6.28 14.89 17.63
C LEU A 17 6.09 14.86 16.10
N TRP A 18 4.84 14.77 15.65
CA TRP A 18 4.49 14.70 14.24
C TRP A 18 3.00 15.04 14.05
N GLN A 19 2.62 15.56 12.88
CA GLN A 19 1.21 15.76 12.50
C GLN A 19 1.04 15.80 10.98
N ASP A 20 -0.17 15.51 10.52
CA ASP A 20 -0.60 15.69 9.14
C ASP A 20 -2.01 16.30 9.06
N GLN A 21 -2.73 16.12 7.94
CA GLN A 21 -4.09 16.65 7.79
C GLN A 21 -5.16 15.93 8.63
N TYR A 22 -4.87 14.72 9.12
CA TYR A 22 -5.82 13.84 9.78
C TYR A 22 -5.60 13.76 11.28
N CYS A 23 -4.35 13.62 11.74
CA CYS A 23 -4.04 13.45 13.14
C CYS A 23 -2.68 14.06 13.52
N ARG A 24 -2.46 14.16 14.84
CA ARG A 24 -1.19 14.51 15.44
C ARG A 24 -0.74 13.45 16.43
N VAL A 25 0.56 13.30 16.57
CA VAL A 25 1.22 12.45 17.57
C VAL A 25 1.93 13.34 18.56
N VAL A 26 1.62 13.16 19.84
CA VAL A 26 2.22 13.90 20.95
C VAL A 26 2.92 12.94 21.91
N LEU A 27 3.99 13.42 22.54
CA LEU A 27 4.61 12.72 23.67
C LEU A 27 3.78 12.99 24.93
N VAL A 28 3.39 11.93 25.61
CA VAL A 28 2.75 11.98 26.92
C VAL A 28 3.82 11.54 27.92
N ASP A 29 4.67 12.51 28.31
CA ASP A 29 5.76 12.26 29.25
C ASP A 29 5.23 12.29 30.70
N GLU A 30 4.38 11.31 31.01
CA GLU A 30 3.94 11.06 32.37
C GLU A 30 5.03 10.27 33.09
N ALA A 31 5.42 10.72 34.30
CA ALA A 31 6.50 10.11 35.09
C ALA A 31 6.31 8.60 35.35
N VAL A 32 5.06 8.13 35.30
CA VAL A 32 4.66 6.74 35.52
C VAL A 32 4.87 5.85 34.28
N PHE A 33 4.74 6.42 33.08
CA PHE A 33 4.81 5.69 31.81
C PHE A 33 5.68 6.44 30.79
N PRO A 34 7.00 6.56 31.04
CA PRO A 34 7.89 7.29 30.15
C PRO A 34 7.90 6.68 28.75
N GLY A 35 7.82 7.54 27.74
CA GLY A 35 7.76 7.14 26.33
C GLY A 35 6.35 6.85 25.81
N GLY A 36 5.32 7.05 26.64
CA GLY A 36 3.93 7.02 26.22
C GLY A 36 3.66 8.04 25.12
N CYS A 37 3.01 7.62 24.05
CA CYS A 37 2.61 8.49 22.94
C CYS A 37 1.10 8.52 22.81
N ARG A 38 0.57 9.61 22.26
CA ARG A 38 -0.87 9.72 21.95
C ARG A 38 -1.08 10.16 20.51
N VAL A 39 -1.87 9.38 19.78
CA VAL A 39 -2.34 9.72 18.43
C VAL A 39 -3.72 10.36 18.59
N ILE A 40 -3.89 11.60 18.15
CA ILE A 40 -5.10 12.39 18.35
C ILE A 40 -5.64 12.80 16.98
N TRP A 41 -6.87 12.42 16.66
CA TRP A 41 -7.52 12.85 15.42
C TRP A 41 -7.76 14.37 15.44
N HIS A 42 -7.65 15.08 14.32
CA HIS A 42 -7.87 16.54 14.32
C HIS A 42 -9.34 16.91 14.45
N GLN A 43 -10.20 16.25 13.66
CA GLN A 43 -11.64 16.51 13.70
C GLN A 43 -12.25 15.94 14.98
N HIS A 44 -13.27 16.62 15.51
CA HIS A 44 -14.01 16.14 16.67
C HIS A 44 -14.89 14.95 16.28
N LYS A 45 -14.33 13.74 16.34
CA LYS A 45 -15.03 12.47 16.14
C LYS A 45 -14.94 11.69 17.45
N THR A 46 -16.01 11.03 17.89
CA THR A 46 -16.06 10.32 19.18
C THR A 46 -15.81 8.81 19.05
N GLY A 47 -15.70 8.28 17.82
CA GLY A 47 -15.49 6.86 17.58
C GLY A 47 -15.03 6.55 16.15
N LEU A 48 -14.52 5.33 15.97
CA LEU A 48 -14.01 4.83 14.67
C LEU A 48 -15.09 4.72 13.59
N SER A 49 -16.36 4.57 13.98
CA SER A 49 -17.51 4.53 13.06
C SER A 49 -17.75 5.85 12.33
N HIS A 50 -17.16 6.95 12.79
CA HIS A 50 -17.22 8.26 12.13
C HIS A 50 -16.10 8.46 11.10
N LEU A 51 -15.17 7.50 10.98
CA LEU A 51 -14.14 7.50 9.95
C LEU A 51 -14.63 6.75 8.71
N ASN A 52 -14.19 7.17 7.53
CA ASN A 52 -14.27 6.33 6.33
C ASN A 52 -13.16 5.25 6.35
N GLU A 53 -13.12 4.39 5.34
CA GLU A 53 -12.15 3.28 5.30
C GLU A 53 -10.69 3.77 5.22
N ASP A 54 -10.41 4.72 4.33
CA ASP A 54 -9.07 5.28 4.15
C ASP A 54 -8.59 5.99 5.43
N GLU A 55 -9.46 6.75 6.09
CA GLU A 55 -9.19 7.42 7.37
C GLU A 55 -8.88 6.40 8.49
N ARG A 56 -9.60 5.26 8.55
CA ARG A 56 -9.31 4.19 9.51
C ARG A 56 -7.96 3.55 9.23
N GLN A 57 -7.69 3.20 7.98
CA GLN A 57 -6.42 2.59 7.58
C GLN A 57 -5.24 3.52 7.87
N HIS A 58 -5.42 4.82 7.63
CA HIS A 58 -4.42 5.84 7.97
C HIS A 58 -4.16 5.90 9.48
N LEU A 59 -5.22 6.01 10.30
CA LEU A 59 -5.09 6.03 11.76
C LEU A 59 -4.32 4.82 12.29
N PHE A 60 -4.68 3.60 11.85
CA PHE A 60 -3.99 2.38 12.27
C PHE A 60 -2.55 2.32 11.75
N SER A 61 -2.27 2.85 10.56
CA SER A 61 -0.91 2.95 10.05
C SER A 61 -0.03 3.84 10.92
N VAL A 62 -0.56 4.97 11.39
CA VAL A 62 0.15 5.89 12.30
C VAL A 62 0.37 5.22 13.66
N ILE A 63 -0.65 4.59 14.24
CA ILE A 63 -0.54 3.86 15.52
C ILE A 63 0.56 2.78 15.44
N SER A 64 0.53 1.96 14.39
CA SER A 64 1.52 0.89 14.17
C SER A 64 2.94 1.42 13.99
N GLU A 65 3.12 2.58 13.36
CA GLU A 65 4.46 3.18 13.24
C GLU A 65 4.97 3.70 14.58
N VAL A 66 4.12 4.38 15.37
CA VAL A 66 4.48 4.83 16.72
C VAL A 66 4.89 3.63 17.59
N GLU A 67 4.09 2.57 17.58
CA GLU A 67 4.38 1.31 18.27
C GLU A 67 5.73 0.71 17.83
N SER A 68 5.98 0.63 16.53
CA SER A 68 7.25 0.13 15.97
C SER A 68 8.45 0.94 16.46
N VAL A 69 8.37 2.28 16.45
CA VAL A 69 9.46 3.12 16.96
C VAL A 69 9.66 2.93 18.46
N ILE A 70 8.59 2.89 19.25
CA ILE A 70 8.66 2.59 20.69
C ILE A 70 9.37 1.27 20.94
N HIS A 71 8.98 0.22 20.19
CA HIS A 71 9.57 -1.10 20.34
C HIS A 71 11.08 -1.10 20.00
N GLN A 72 11.48 -0.37 18.95
CA GLN A 72 12.88 -0.25 18.56
C GLN A 72 13.73 0.53 19.56
N GLN A 73 13.18 1.61 20.13
CA GLN A 73 13.93 2.52 21.00
C GLN A 73 13.95 2.07 22.46
N LEU A 74 12.87 1.47 22.95
CA LEU A 74 12.68 1.21 24.37
C LEU A 74 12.63 -0.28 24.73
N GLN A 75 12.44 -1.17 23.74
CA GLN A 75 12.35 -2.63 23.93
C GLN A 75 11.43 -3.03 25.12
N PRO A 76 10.19 -2.52 25.19
CA PRO A 76 9.28 -2.85 26.29
C PRO A 76 8.88 -4.33 26.22
N GLN A 77 8.42 -4.87 27.36
CA GLN A 77 7.90 -6.23 27.39
C GLN A 77 6.52 -6.33 26.73
N HIS A 78 5.73 -5.26 26.78
CA HIS A 78 4.41 -5.17 26.17
C HIS A 78 4.11 -3.71 25.78
N ILE A 79 3.16 -3.50 24.86
CA ILE A 79 2.65 -2.17 24.53
C ILE A 79 1.13 -2.20 24.65
N ASP A 80 0.59 -1.33 25.50
CA ASP A 80 -0.86 -1.17 25.61
C ASP A 80 -1.34 -0.15 24.58
N LEU A 81 -2.37 -0.53 23.82
CA LEU A 81 -3.06 0.34 22.87
C LEU A 81 -4.47 0.63 23.40
N ILE A 82 -4.71 1.85 23.88
CA ILE A 82 -5.91 2.19 24.66
C ILE A 82 -6.63 3.39 24.02
N SER A 83 -7.94 3.28 23.81
CA SER A 83 -8.81 4.37 23.36
C SER A 83 -9.94 4.61 24.37
N PRO A 84 -9.73 5.44 25.41
CA PRO A 84 -10.69 5.63 26.49
C PRO A 84 -11.82 6.59 26.07
N GLY A 85 -12.83 6.06 25.37
CA GLY A 85 -13.90 6.87 24.77
C GLY A 85 -14.92 7.47 25.76
N ALA A 86 -15.03 6.95 26.98
CA ALA A 86 -16.00 7.44 27.97
C ALA A 86 -15.53 8.68 28.75
N ALA A 87 -14.22 8.76 29.03
CA ALA A 87 -13.65 9.84 29.84
C ALA A 87 -13.32 11.08 28.99
N PHE A 88 -13.03 10.90 27.69
CA PHE A 88 -12.71 11.99 26.78
C PHE A 88 -13.39 11.77 25.43
N PRO A 89 -14.49 12.49 25.13
CA PRO A 89 -15.26 12.29 23.90
C PRO A 89 -14.55 12.93 22.70
N HIS A 90 -13.39 12.37 22.33
CA HIS A 90 -12.62 12.73 21.14
C HIS A 90 -11.73 11.54 20.76
N LEU A 91 -11.65 11.21 19.48
CA LEU A 91 -10.95 10.05 18.97
C LEU A 91 -9.44 10.21 19.16
N HIS A 92 -8.90 9.41 20.06
CA HIS A 92 -7.47 9.33 20.33
C HIS A 92 -7.09 7.91 20.79
N TRP A 93 -5.83 7.56 20.56
CA TRP A 93 -5.23 6.32 21.03
C TRP A 93 -4.00 6.62 21.86
N GLN A 94 -3.87 5.96 23.00
CA GLN A 94 -2.69 5.97 23.85
C GLN A 94 -1.88 4.71 23.55
N ILE A 95 -0.58 4.89 23.30
CA ILE A 95 0.40 3.83 23.06
C ILE A 95 1.38 3.87 24.22
N ILE A 96 1.29 2.89 25.11
CA ILE A 96 1.99 2.92 26.40
C ILE A 96 2.97 1.74 26.46
N PRO A 97 4.30 1.97 26.48
CA PRO A 97 5.27 0.92 26.73
C PRO A 97 5.15 0.41 28.17
N ARG A 98 5.14 -0.92 28.33
CA ARG A 98 4.98 -1.62 29.62
C ARG A 98 6.16 -2.55 29.89
N TYR A 99 6.55 -2.63 31.15
CA TYR A 99 7.67 -3.45 31.63
C TYR A 99 7.25 -4.35 32.79
N ALA A 100 8.02 -5.43 32.99
CA ALA A 100 7.78 -6.45 34.01
C ALA A 100 7.59 -5.85 35.41
N ASP A 101 8.33 -4.79 35.72
CA ASP A 101 8.38 -4.15 37.02
C ASP A 101 7.54 -2.88 37.16
N ASP A 102 6.65 -2.56 36.19
CA ASP A 102 5.66 -1.48 36.37
C ASP A 102 4.72 -1.77 37.54
N ALA A 103 4.27 -0.73 38.25
CA ALA A 103 3.34 -0.85 39.39
C ALA A 103 2.08 -1.65 39.06
N HIS A 104 1.54 -1.47 37.85
CA HIS A 104 0.26 -2.03 37.42
C HIS A 104 0.38 -3.33 36.61
N PHE A 105 1.60 -3.77 36.23
CA PHE A 105 1.77 -4.95 35.36
C PHE A 105 1.61 -6.27 36.15
N PRO A 106 0.96 -7.33 35.64
CA PRO A 106 0.42 -7.52 34.29
C PRO A 106 -1.02 -7.01 34.09
N GLY A 107 -1.58 -6.30 35.07
CA GLY A 107 -2.88 -5.67 34.97
C GLY A 107 -2.91 -4.43 34.06
N PRO A 108 -4.13 -3.91 33.81
CA PRO A 108 -4.31 -2.69 33.03
C PRO A 108 -3.76 -1.47 33.77
N VAL A 109 -3.37 -0.43 33.03
CA VAL A 109 -2.80 0.82 33.59
C VAL A 109 -3.75 1.57 34.53
N TRP A 110 -5.06 1.33 34.45
CA TRP A 110 -6.09 1.90 35.34
C TRP A 110 -6.49 0.95 36.49
N GLY A 111 -5.82 -0.19 36.63
CA GLY A 111 -6.05 -1.14 37.71
C GLY A 111 -5.45 -0.68 39.04
N ALA A 112 -5.63 -1.46 40.10
CA ALA A 112 -4.90 -1.24 41.34
C ALA A 112 -3.41 -1.61 41.17
N PRO A 113 -2.47 -0.84 41.75
CA PRO A 113 -1.06 -1.19 41.72
C PRO A 113 -0.82 -2.49 42.51
N VAL A 114 0.02 -3.36 41.97
CA VAL A 114 0.44 -4.62 42.59
C VAL A 114 1.86 -4.56 43.16
N ARG A 115 2.57 -3.44 42.95
CA ARG A 115 3.91 -3.15 43.48
C ARG A 115 4.19 -1.65 43.48
N GLU A 116 5.31 -1.26 44.10
CA GLU A 116 5.78 0.14 44.12
C GLU A 116 6.09 0.68 42.72
N GLU A 117 5.85 1.97 42.55
CA GLU A 117 6.06 2.67 41.29
C GLU A 117 7.54 2.98 41.07
N LYS A 118 8.02 2.67 39.87
CA LYS A 118 9.38 2.95 39.44
C LYS A 118 9.36 4.00 38.34
N THR A 119 10.11 5.07 38.57
CA THR A 119 10.43 6.06 37.54
C THR A 119 11.54 5.53 36.65
N ARG A 120 11.42 5.78 35.34
CA ARG A 120 12.48 5.51 34.36
C ARG A 120 12.76 6.77 33.56
N SER A 121 14.02 6.97 33.18
CA SER A 121 14.38 8.05 32.27
C SER A 121 14.13 7.64 30.82
N LEU A 122 13.65 8.59 30.03
CA LEU A 122 13.50 8.43 28.59
C LEU A 122 14.84 8.77 27.91
N PRO A 123 15.26 8.03 26.85
CA PRO A 123 16.41 8.44 26.05
C PRO A 123 16.20 9.85 25.48
N GLU A 124 17.22 10.71 25.55
CA GLU A 124 17.12 12.11 25.10
C GLU A 124 16.65 12.23 23.64
N ALA A 125 17.05 11.27 22.78
CA ALA A 125 16.70 11.24 21.37
C ALA A 125 15.33 10.60 21.07
N PHE A 126 14.58 10.12 22.06
CA PHE A 126 13.35 9.35 21.82
C PHE A 126 12.31 10.14 21.03
N GLY A 127 12.00 11.37 21.45
CA GLY A 127 11.02 12.21 20.76
C GLY A 127 11.43 12.48 19.30
N LEU A 128 12.73 12.69 19.07
CA LEU A 128 13.29 12.87 17.73
C LEU A 128 13.18 11.58 16.90
N ALA A 129 13.43 10.41 17.48
CA ALA A 129 13.31 9.13 16.80
C ALA A 129 11.86 8.84 16.35
N VAL A 130 10.87 9.14 17.20
CA VAL A 130 9.45 9.04 16.85
C VAL A 130 9.10 10.02 15.73
N ALA A 131 9.53 11.28 15.84
CA ALA A 131 9.32 12.29 14.80
C ALA A 131 9.93 11.85 13.46
N GLN A 132 11.16 11.32 13.47
CA GLN A 132 11.86 10.86 12.28
C GLN A 132 11.25 9.61 11.66
N GLY A 133 10.84 8.62 12.47
CA GLY A 133 10.17 7.41 11.97
C GLY A 133 8.86 7.76 11.26
N LEU A 134 8.03 8.57 11.91
CA LEU A 134 6.79 9.08 11.32
C LEU A 134 7.05 9.94 10.08
N ALA A 135 8.04 10.84 10.11
CA ALA A 135 8.38 11.65 8.96
C ALA A 135 8.91 10.80 7.78
N CYS A 136 9.73 9.79 8.03
CA CYS A 136 10.24 8.88 7.02
C CYS A 136 9.12 8.05 6.37
N ARG A 137 8.06 7.73 7.12
CA ARG A 137 6.92 6.94 6.64
C ARG A 137 5.83 7.78 5.98
N PHE A 138 5.50 8.95 6.53
CA PHE A 138 4.33 9.75 6.19
C PHE A 138 4.65 11.16 5.67
N ASN A 139 5.75 11.78 6.10
CA ASN A 139 6.25 13.04 5.54
C ASN A 139 7.30 12.81 4.44
N ARG A 140 7.31 11.61 3.82
CA ARG A 140 7.79 11.59 2.43
C ARG A 140 6.93 12.63 1.73
N PRO A 141 7.53 13.65 1.07
CA PRO A 141 6.73 14.51 0.22
C PRO A 141 5.84 13.59 -0.62
N GLU A 142 4.58 13.96 -0.85
CA GLU A 142 3.88 13.42 -2.01
C GLU A 142 4.89 13.52 -3.14
N ASN A 143 5.44 12.38 -3.55
CA ASN A 143 6.48 12.39 -4.55
C ASN A 143 5.68 12.66 -5.81
N LYS A 144 5.53 13.94 -6.12
CA LYS A 144 5.33 14.43 -7.48
C LYS A 144 6.33 13.64 -8.34
N GLY A 145 5.80 12.68 -9.09
CA GLY A 145 6.58 11.69 -9.83
C GLY A 145 6.58 10.24 -9.34
N ARG A 146 5.75 9.78 -8.37
CA ARG A 146 5.51 8.32 -8.19
C ARG A 146 4.47 7.84 -9.18
N HIS A 147 4.79 6.77 -9.90
CA HIS A 147 3.84 6.17 -10.83
C HIS A 147 4.06 4.67 -10.95
N LEU A 148 2.98 3.92 -10.97
CA LEU A 148 3.00 2.49 -11.26
C LEU A 148 2.38 2.23 -12.63
N PHE A 149 3.11 1.52 -13.47
CA PHE A 149 2.64 1.10 -14.79
C PHE A 149 2.32 -0.39 -14.78
N VAL A 150 1.05 -0.71 -15.00
CA VAL A 150 0.61 -2.09 -15.23
C VAL A 150 0.83 -2.44 -16.70
N ILE A 151 1.75 -3.36 -16.99
CA ILE A 151 1.95 -3.87 -18.35
C ILE A 151 0.92 -4.97 -18.60
N MET A 152 -0.07 -4.67 -19.44
CA MET A 152 -1.22 -5.51 -19.68
C MET A 152 -1.32 -6.01 -21.12
N GLY A 153 -2.19 -7.01 -21.33
CA GLY A 153 -2.40 -7.67 -22.62
C GLY A 153 -2.50 -9.18 -22.49
N VAL A 154 -2.93 -9.84 -23.57
CA VAL A 154 -3.13 -11.30 -23.61
C VAL A 154 -1.82 -12.07 -23.42
N SER A 155 -1.91 -13.34 -23.04
CA SER A 155 -0.74 -14.22 -23.02
C SER A 155 -0.04 -14.23 -24.40
N GLY A 156 1.29 -14.17 -24.41
CA GLY A 156 2.07 -14.05 -25.65
C GLY A 156 2.34 -12.63 -26.15
N SER A 157 1.69 -11.59 -25.61
CA SER A 157 1.92 -10.20 -26.04
C SER A 157 3.31 -9.64 -25.69
N GLY A 158 4.09 -10.35 -24.84
CA GLY A 158 5.46 -9.96 -24.48
C GLY A 158 5.61 -9.22 -23.15
N LYS A 159 4.56 -9.14 -22.33
CA LYS A 159 4.54 -8.38 -21.05
C LYS A 159 5.79 -8.57 -20.18
N SER A 160 6.13 -9.81 -19.80
CA SER A 160 7.27 -10.07 -18.90
C SER A 160 8.61 -9.66 -19.51
N VAL A 161 8.79 -9.81 -20.83
CA VAL A 161 10.02 -9.41 -21.53
C VAL A 161 10.13 -7.88 -21.57
N VAL A 162 9.04 -7.19 -21.90
CA VAL A 162 8.98 -5.73 -21.92
C VAL A 162 9.23 -5.16 -20.52
N ALA A 163 8.55 -5.71 -19.49
CA ALA A 163 8.74 -5.34 -18.09
C ALA A 163 10.20 -5.50 -17.63
N GLN A 164 10.80 -6.67 -17.89
CA GLN A 164 12.17 -6.93 -17.49
C GLN A 164 13.16 -5.95 -18.15
N LYS A 165 12.99 -5.67 -19.46
CA LYS A 165 13.85 -4.74 -20.18
C LYS A 165 13.66 -3.30 -19.72
N LEU A 166 12.43 -2.86 -19.48
CA LEU A 166 12.15 -1.53 -18.94
C LEU A 166 12.72 -1.36 -17.53
N SER A 167 12.51 -2.35 -16.66
CA SER A 167 13.06 -2.37 -15.30
C SER A 167 14.59 -2.23 -15.32
N GLN A 168 15.28 -3.01 -16.16
CA GLN A 168 16.74 -2.92 -16.30
C GLN A 168 17.21 -1.58 -16.87
N ARG A 169 16.53 -1.04 -17.89
CA ARG A 169 16.95 0.21 -18.54
C ARG A 169 16.65 1.46 -17.71
N LEU A 170 15.57 1.44 -16.92
CA LEU A 170 15.06 2.61 -16.19
C LEU A 170 15.27 2.52 -14.67
N GLY A 171 15.75 1.39 -14.16
CA GLY A 171 15.92 1.17 -12.72
C GLY A 171 14.60 1.08 -11.94
N LEU A 172 13.50 0.72 -12.60
CA LEU A 172 12.17 0.65 -11.98
C LEU A 172 11.98 -0.69 -11.25
N ALA A 173 11.39 -0.65 -10.05
CA ALA A 173 10.95 -1.85 -9.36
C ALA A 173 9.93 -2.61 -10.23
N CYS A 174 10.05 -3.93 -10.31
CA CYS A 174 9.20 -4.73 -11.17
C CYS A 174 8.69 -5.96 -10.43
N LEU A 175 7.38 -6.19 -10.51
CA LEU A 175 6.72 -7.37 -9.96
C LEU A 175 6.01 -8.13 -11.09
N ASP A 176 6.27 -9.43 -11.21
CA ASP A 176 5.43 -10.29 -12.04
C ASP A 176 4.21 -10.73 -11.25
N GLY A 177 3.02 -10.32 -11.70
CA GLY A 177 1.77 -10.57 -10.98
C GLY A 177 1.37 -12.04 -10.94
N ASP A 178 1.93 -12.87 -11.83
CA ASP A 178 1.66 -14.31 -11.83
C ASP A 178 2.19 -14.98 -10.55
N PHE A 179 3.20 -14.39 -9.87
CA PHE A 179 3.73 -14.88 -8.59
C PHE A 179 2.76 -14.72 -7.43
N LEU A 180 1.75 -13.86 -7.56
CA LEU A 180 0.75 -13.61 -6.51
C LEU A 180 -0.50 -14.47 -6.67
N HIS A 181 -0.52 -15.41 -7.61
CA HIS A 181 -1.63 -16.33 -7.73
C HIS A 181 -1.75 -17.21 -6.48
N PRO A 182 -2.97 -17.34 -5.90
CA PRO A 182 -3.24 -18.36 -4.91
C PRO A 182 -2.92 -19.75 -5.46
N ARG A 183 -2.53 -20.68 -4.58
CA ARG A 183 -2.16 -22.03 -4.98
C ARG A 183 -3.25 -22.73 -5.80
N ALA A 184 -4.52 -22.53 -5.43
CA ALA A 184 -5.67 -23.05 -6.16
C ALA A 184 -5.72 -22.61 -7.64
N ASN A 185 -5.31 -21.37 -7.95
CA ASN A 185 -5.27 -20.88 -9.32
C ASN A 185 -4.14 -21.54 -10.12
N VAL A 186 -2.97 -21.68 -9.50
CA VAL A 186 -1.82 -22.35 -10.10
C VAL A 186 -2.17 -23.80 -10.45
N ASP A 187 -2.77 -24.53 -9.52
CA ASP A 187 -3.16 -25.93 -9.73
C ASP A 187 -4.24 -26.06 -10.81
N LYS A 188 -5.24 -25.17 -10.84
CA LYS A 188 -6.29 -25.15 -11.87
C LYS A 188 -5.73 -24.87 -13.27
N MET A 189 -4.82 -23.91 -13.39
CA MET A 189 -4.13 -23.63 -14.66
C MET A 189 -3.20 -24.76 -15.09
N ALA A 190 -2.51 -25.41 -14.14
CA ALA A 190 -1.64 -26.56 -14.43
C ALA A 190 -2.42 -27.76 -14.99
N GLN A 191 -3.70 -27.88 -14.65
CA GLN A 191 -4.63 -28.87 -15.22
C GLN A 191 -5.20 -28.45 -16.59
N GLY A 192 -4.81 -27.29 -17.12
CA GLY A 192 -5.31 -26.76 -18.39
C GLY A 192 -6.68 -26.08 -18.31
N HIS A 193 -7.23 -25.87 -17.11
CA HIS A 193 -8.51 -25.20 -16.92
C HIS A 193 -8.33 -23.69 -16.82
N ALA A 194 -9.13 -22.94 -17.59
CA ALA A 194 -9.15 -21.49 -17.52
C ALA A 194 -9.71 -21.01 -16.16
N LEU A 195 -9.10 -19.97 -15.60
CA LEU A 195 -9.64 -19.29 -14.42
C LEU A 195 -10.92 -18.53 -14.80
N ASN A 196 -11.87 -18.44 -13.86
CA ASN A 196 -13.05 -17.60 -13.94
C ASN A 196 -12.84 -16.30 -13.13
N ASP A 197 -13.91 -15.54 -12.92
CA ASP A 197 -13.84 -14.26 -12.23
C ASP A 197 -13.66 -14.40 -10.72
N SER A 198 -14.33 -15.39 -10.12
CA SER A 198 -14.21 -15.71 -8.69
C SER A 198 -12.81 -16.19 -8.33
N ASP A 199 -12.18 -16.97 -9.20
CA ASP A 199 -10.78 -17.40 -9.03
C ASP A 199 -9.82 -16.19 -9.05
N ARG A 200 -10.10 -15.18 -9.90
CA ARG A 200 -9.23 -14.01 -10.08
C ARG A 200 -9.41 -12.94 -9.02
N ALA A 201 -10.57 -12.86 -8.36
CA ALA A 201 -10.85 -11.85 -7.35
C ALA A 201 -9.77 -11.76 -6.23
N PRO A 202 -9.40 -12.84 -5.52
CA PRO A 202 -8.36 -12.77 -4.48
C PRO A 202 -6.98 -12.41 -5.03
N TRP A 203 -6.67 -12.87 -6.25
CA TRP A 203 -5.42 -12.53 -6.92
C TRP A 203 -5.34 -11.04 -7.29
N LEU A 204 -6.41 -10.47 -7.82
CA LEU A 204 -6.49 -9.04 -8.15
C LEU A 204 -6.41 -8.16 -6.90
N GLN A 205 -6.97 -8.61 -5.77
CA GLN A 205 -6.80 -7.91 -4.50
C GLN A 205 -5.34 -7.92 -4.05
N ALA A 206 -4.68 -9.09 -4.07
CA ALA A 206 -3.26 -9.17 -3.73
C ALA A 206 -2.38 -8.30 -4.64
N LEU A 207 -2.72 -8.18 -5.92
CA LEU A 207 -2.05 -7.26 -6.85
C LEU A 207 -2.30 -5.79 -6.51
N ASN A 208 -3.51 -5.43 -6.10
CA ASN A 208 -3.84 -4.09 -5.65
C ASN A 208 -3.03 -3.70 -4.40
N ASP A 209 -2.97 -4.58 -3.41
CA ASP A 209 -2.22 -4.37 -2.16
C ASP A 209 -0.70 -4.27 -2.43
N ALA A 210 -0.19 -5.08 -3.36
CA ALA A 210 1.19 -5.01 -3.82
C ALA A 210 1.47 -3.68 -4.56
N ALA A 211 0.57 -3.25 -5.45
CA ALA A 211 0.70 -1.97 -6.16
C ALA A 211 0.74 -0.79 -5.18
N TYR A 212 -0.14 -0.78 -4.18
CA TYR A 212 -0.16 0.21 -3.11
C TYR A 212 1.18 0.24 -2.35
N SER A 213 1.72 -0.93 -2.00
CA SER A 213 3.00 -1.04 -1.29
C SER A 213 4.19 -0.57 -2.14
N MET A 214 4.19 -0.89 -3.45
CA MET A 214 5.22 -0.48 -4.40
C MET A 214 5.22 1.05 -4.59
N LEU A 215 4.05 1.68 -4.69
CA LEU A 215 3.89 3.13 -4.78
C LEU A 215 4.37 3.88 -3.52
N ARG A 216 4.41 3.21 -2.36
CA ARG A 216 4.95 3.82 -1.13
C ARG A 216 6.47 3.79 -1.05
N THR A 217 7.09 2.78 -1.65
CA THR A 217 8.52 2.50 -1.50
C THR A 217 9.37 2.96 -2.68
N ASN A 218 8.81 3.07 -3.88
CA ASN A 218 9.53 3.39 -5.11
C ASN A 218 9.01 4.65 -5.79
N SER A 219 9.89 5.43 -6.41
CA SER A 219 9.50 6.53 -7.31
C SER A 219 8.88 6.03 -8.61
N GLY A 220 9.12 4.78 -9.03
CA GLY A 220 8.48 4.22 -10.20
C GLY A 220 8.44 2.71 -10.14
N SER A 221 7.34 2.13 -10.62
CA SER A 221 7.09 0.69 -10.51
C SER A 221 6.45 0.12 -11.77
N LEU A 222 6.74 -1.14 -12.06
CA LEU A 222 6.14 -1.92 -13.12
C LEU A 222 5.43 -3.14 -12.51
N LEU A 223 4.20 -3.39 -12.93
CA LEU A 223 3.44 -4.58 -12.55
C LEU A 223 3.04 -5.34 -13.81
N VAL A 224 3.44 -6.59 -13.95
CA VAL A 224 2.95 -7.44 -15.04
C VAL A 224 1.61 -8.04 -14.62
N CYS A 225 0.54 -7.75 -15.35
CA CYS A 225 -0.77 -8.33 -15.10
C CYS A 225 -1.57 -8.36 -16.39
N SER A 226 -2.26 -9.46 -16.71
CA SER A 226 -3.07 -9.54 -17.94
C SER A 226 -4.19 -8.50 -18.00
N ALA A 227 -4.85 -8.20 -16.85
CA ALA A 227 -5.85 -7.14 -16.67
C ALA A 227 -6.89 -7.02 -17.81
N LEU A 228 -7.36 -8.16 -18.33
CA LEU A 228 -8.11 -8.23 -19.59
C LEU A 228 -9.49 -7.59 -19.56
N LYS A 229 -10.16 -7.55 -18.39
CA LYS A 229 -11.51 -6.98 -18.24
C LYS A 229 -11.45 -5.59 -17.60
N LYS A 230 -12.36 -4.69 -17.98
CA LYS A 230 -12.52 -3.34 -17.41
C LYS A 230 -12.67 -3.38 -15.90
N ARG A 231 -13.45 -4.33 -15.38
CA ARG A 231 -13.64 -4.54 -13.94
C ARG A 231 -12.36 -4.96 -13.21
N TYR A 232 -11.45 -5.69 -13.86
CA TYR A 232 -10.16 -6.05 -13.26
C TYR A 232 -9.27 -4.83 -13.13
N ARG A 233 -9.24 -3.99 -14.17
CA ARG A 233 -8.54 -2.69 -14.15
C ARG A 233 -9.13 -1.77 -13.09
N ALA A 234 -10.45 -1.76 -12.92
CA ALA A 234 -11.12 -1.01 -11.85
C ALA A 234 -10.68 -1.46 -10.45
N ILE A 235 -10.56 -2.77 -10.19
CA ILE A 235 -10.03 -3.29 -8.91
C ILE A 235 -8.60 -2.78 -8.67
N LEU A 236 -7.72 -2.84 -9.68
CA LEU A 236 -6.34 -2.35 -9.55
C LEU A 236 -6.25 -0.83 -9.29
N ARG A 237 -7.20 -0.04 -9.82
CA ARG A 237 -7.27 1.42 -9.60
C ARG A 237 -7.70 1.81 -8.19
N GLN A 238 -8.49 0.98 -7.49
CA GLN A 238 -8.99 1.31 -6.16
C GLN A 238 -7.83 1.57 -5.20
N GLY A 239 -7.82 2.74 -4.53
CA GLY A 239 -6.73 3.13 -3.62
C GLY A 239 -5.39 3.49 -4.30
N ASN A 240 -5.30 3.43 -5.63
CA ASN A 240 -4.06 3.64 -6.39
C ASN A 240 -4.23 4.75 -7.47
N PRO A 241 -4.32 6.04 -7.08
CA PRO A 241 -4.56 7.14 -8.03
C PRO A 241 -3.41 7.40 -9.02
N HIS A 242 -2.19 6.96 -8.68
CA HIS A 242 -0.99 7.09 -9.52
C HIS A 242 -0.65 5.80 -10.27
N LEU A 243 -1.68 5.15 -10.81
CA LEU A 243 -1.58 3.92 -11.60
C LEU A 243 -2.00 4.20 -13.05
N SER A 244 -1.28 3.65 -14.00
CA SER A 244 -1.67 3.65 -15.42
C SER A 244 -1.36 2.31 -16.06
N PHE A 245 -1.95 2.04 -17.22
CA PHE A 245 -1.80 0.79 -17.95
C PHE A 245 -1.02 1.03 -19.23
N LEU A 246 -0.05 0.16 -19.51
CA LEU A 246 0.59 0.02 -20.82
C LEU A 246 -0.04 -1.21 -21.48
N PHE A 247 -1.01 -1.00 -22.35
CA PHE A 247 -1.69 -2.08 -23.05
C PHE A 247 -0.91 -2.49 -24.29
N LEU A 248 -0.24 -3.64 -24.19
CA LEU A 248 0.41 -4.29 -25.32
C LEU A 248 -0.66 -4.88 -26.25
N ASP A 249 -1.11 -4.07 -27.20
CA ASP A 249 -2.19 -4.37 -28.13
C ASP A 249 -1.63 -4.95 -29.42
N GLY A 250 -2.13 -6.12 -29.79
CA GLY A 250 -1.74 -6.82 -31.01
C GLY A 250 -2.91 -7.59 -31.59
N GLU A 251 -2.83 -7.83 -32.89
CA GLU A 251 -3.79 -8.66 -33.58
C GLU A 251 -3.56 -10.13 -33.25
N TYR A 252 -4.64 -10.92 -33.32
CA TYR A 252 -4.60 -12.36 -33.05
C TYR A 252 -3.51 -13.07 -33.84
N ALA A 253 -3.44 -12.82 -35.16
CA ALA A 253 -2.49 -13.46 -36.06
C ALA A 253 -1.03 -13.18 -35.68
N VAL A 254 -0.72 -11.96 -35.23
CA VAL A 254 0.64 -11.58 -34.82
C VAL A 254 1.05 -12.28 -33.54
N ILE A 255 0.15 -12.38 -32.56
CA ILE A 255 0.45 -13.06 -31.29
C ILE A 255 0.53 -14.57 -31.51
N GLU A 256 -0.33 -15.14 -32.35
CA GLU A 256 -0.28 -16.54 -32.73
C GLU A 256 1.08 -16.89 -33.35
N GLU A 257 1.53 -16.12 -34.34
CA GLU A 257 2.81 -16.35 -35.02
C GLU A 257 3.99 -16.26 -34.04
N ARG A 258 3.99 -15.27 -33.13
CA ARG A 258 5.01 -15.14 -32.07
C ARG A 258 5.06 -16.34 -31.13
N LEU A 259 3.89 -16.89 -30.79
CA LEU A 259 3.81 -18.07 -29.93
C LEU A 259 4.28 -19.33 -30.65
N LYS A 260 3.95 -19.49 -31.94
CA LYS A 260 4.42 -20.62 -32.78
C LYS A 260 5.94 -20.64 -32.92
N GLN A 261 6.58 -19.48 -33.03
CA GLN A 261 8.05 -19.36 -33.17
C GLN A 261 8.81 -19.60 -31.86
N ARG A 262 8.13 -19.62 -30.71
CA ARG A 262 8.76 -19.76 -29.38
C ARG A 262 9.14 -21.22 -29.12
N LYS A 263 10.44 -21.54 -29.24
CA LYS A 263 10.96 -22.87 -28.90
C LYS A 263 10.78 -23.15 -27.40
N GLY A 264 10.19 -24.30 -27.05
CA GLY A 264 10.15 -24.82 -25.68
C GLY A 264 8.92 -24.44 -24.83
N HIS A 265 7.91 -23.76 -25.38
CA HIS A 265 6.63 -23.52 -24.70
C HIS A 265 5.48 -24.23 -25.41
N PHE A 266 4.57 -24.83 -24.64
CA PHE A 266 3.34 -25.44 -25.14
C PHE A 266 2.39 -24.33 -25.64
N PHE A 267 2.22 -24.22 -26.96
CA PHE A 267 1.22 -23.35 -27.58
C PHE A 267 -0.09 -24.12 -27.75
N SER A 268 -1.17 -23.63 -27.15
CA SER A 268 -2.54 -24.10 -27.42
C SER A 268 -3.35 -22.98 -28.06
N PRO A 269 -3.81 -23.14 -29.32
CA PRO A 269 -4.70 -22.17 -29.98
C PRO A 269 -5.93 -21.82 -29.12
N GLN A 270 -6.52 -22.82 -28.46
CA GLN A 270 -7.67 -22.65 -27.59
C GLN A 270 -7.39 -21.72 -26.40
N MET A 271 -6.16 -21.68 -25.89
CA MET A 271 -5.76 -20.75 -24.85
C MET A 271 -5.78 -19.31 -25.37
N LEU A 272 -5.26 -19.08 -26.59
CA LEU A 272 -5.24 -17.76 -27.19
C LEU A 272 -6.67 -17.26 -27.51
N ASP A 273 -7.51 -18.14 -28.04
CA ASP A 273 -8.95 -17.86 -28.27
C ASP A 273 -9.63 -17.41 -26.97
N SER A 274 -9.42 -18.14 -25.87
CA SER A 274 -10.02 -17.80 -24.57
C SER A 274 -9.56 -16.43 -24.04
N GLN A 275 -8.31 -16.05 -24.31
CA GLN A 275 -7.73 -14.77 -23.88
C GLN A 275 -8.32 -13.62 -24.68
N PHE A 276 -8.44 -13.76 -26.00
CA PHE A 276 -9.08 -12.76 -26.86
C PHE A 276 -10.58 -12.63 -26.59
N ALA A 277 -11.28 -13.73 -26.32
CA ALA A 277 -12.68 -13.69 -25.90
C ALA A 277 -12.89 -13.01 -24.53
N THR A 278 -11.87 -13.06 -23.66
CA THR A 278 -11.88 -12.41 -22.34
C THR A 278 -11.46 -10.93 -22.41
N LEU A 279 -10.75 -10.52 -23.46
CA LEU A 279 -10.19 -9.18 -23.61
C LEU A 279 -11.30 -8.16 -23.90
N GLU A 280 -11.61 -7.36 -22.89
CA GLU A 280 -12.38 -6.12 -23.03
C GLU A 280 -11.38 -5.01 -23.36
N ARG A 281 -11.16 -4.78 -24.66
CA ARG A 281 -10.24 -3.75 -25.16
C ARG A 281 -10.56 -2.40 -24.50
N PRO A 282 -9.58 -1.75 -23.83
CA PRO A 282 -9.75 -0.41 -23.27
C PRO A 282 -10.24 0.58 -24.33
N ASP A 283 -11.10 1.51 -23.90
CA ASP A 283 -11.69 2.55 -24.75
C ASP A 283 -11.41 3.94 -24.14
N THR A 284 -11.99 4.98 -24.74
CA THR A 284 -11.80 6.38 -24.31
C THR A 284 -12.33 6.70 -22.91
N THR A 285 -13.06 5.79 -22.26
CA THR A 285 -13.51 5.95 -20.87
C THR A 285 -12.43 5.57 -19.85
N GLU A 286 -11.30 5.02 -20.29
CA GLU A 286 -10.14 4.65 -19.47
C GLU A 286 -8.90 5.48 -19.86
N PRO A 287 -8.84 6.79 -19.49
CA PRO A 287 -7.81 7.72 -19.95
C PRO A 287 -6.40 7.45 -19.38
N ASP A 288 -6.32 6.55 -18.42
CA ASP A 288 -5.09 6.05 -17.80
C ASP A 288 -4.51 4.83 -18.53
N VAL A 289 -5.07 4.45 -19.69
CA VAL A 289 -4.59 3.34 -20.51
C VAL A 289 -3.91 3.85 -21.78
N PHE A 290 -2.66 3.43 -21.99
CA PHE A 290 -1.86 3.75 -23.17
C PHE A 290 -1.72 2.52 -24.07
N HIS A 291 -2.22 2.62 -25.30
CA HIS A 291 -2.12 1.56 -26.30
C HIS A 291 -0.72 1.54 -26.91
N ILE A 292 -0.04 0.40 -26.80
CA ILE A 292 1.27 0.14 -27.39
C ILE A 292 1.09 -0.92 -28.47
N ASP A 293 1.24 -0.49 -29.73
CA ASP A 293 1.18 -1.38 -30.89
C ASP A 293 2.36 -2.37 -30.87
N ILE A 294 2.04 -3.65 -30.71
CA ILE A 294 3.05 -4.70 -30.70
C ILE A 294 3.34 -5.28 -32.07
N ASN A 295 2.73 -4.83 -33.17
CA ASN A 295 2.99 -5.32 -34.52
C ASN A 295 4.35 -4.83 -35.10
N ARG A 296 5.30 -4.55 -34.21
CA ARG A 296 6.62 -3.98 -34.48
C ARG A 296 7.72 -4.80 -33.79
N PRO A 297 9.00 -4.61 -34.16
CA PRO A 297 10.13 -5.22 -33.45
C PRO A 297 10.14 -4.90 -31.95
N LEU A 298 10.61 -5.83 -31.12
CA LEU A 298 10.58 -5.73 -29.66
C LEU A 298 11.23 -4.43 -29.12
N ASP A 299 12.36 -4.00 -29.69
CA ASP A 299 13.02 -2.77 -29.25
C ASP A 299 12.14 -1.53 -29.47
N GLN A 300 11.37 -1.47 -30.56
CA GLN A 300 10.43 -0.36 -30.81
C GLN A 300 9.25 -0.38 -29.82
N VAL A 301 8.79 -1.58 -29.44
CA VAL A 301 7.74 -1.73 -28.40
C VAL A 301 8.25 -1.22 -27.05
N ILE A 302 9.49 -1.59 -26.68
CA ILE A 302 10.12 -1.12 -25.44
C ILE A 302 10.30 0.40 -25.47
N ASP A 303 10.74 0.97 -26.59
CA ASP A 303 10.93 2.42 -26.72
C ASP A 303 9.61 3.19 -26.64
N ALA A 304 8.52 2.66 -27.23
CA ALA A 304 7.19 3.24 -27.11
C ALA A 304 6.70 3.23 -25.65
N CYS A 305 6.87 2.13 -24.92
CA CYS A 305 6.58 2.08 -23.48
C CYS A 305 7.41 3.10 -22.70
N ARG A 306 8.72 3.19 -22.99
CA ARG A 306 9.64 4.12 -22.33
C ARG A 306 9.21 5.57 -22.54
N GLN A 307 8.77 5.92 -23.74
CA GLN A 307 8.30 7.27 -24.04
C GLN A 307 7.08 7.64 -23.20
N VAL A 308 6.06 6.76 -23.12
CA VAL A 308 4.88 6.97 -22.28
C VAL A 308 5.27 7.15 -20.81
N ILE A 309 6.18 6.30 -20.32
CA ILE A 309 6.67 6.38 -18.93
C ILE A 309 7.36 7.73 -18.69
N ALA A 310 8.23 8.17 -19.60
CA ALA A 310 8.94 9.44 -19.48
C ALA A 310 7.99 10.65 -19.51
N GLU A 311 7.01 10.66 -20.41
CA GLU A 311 6.00 11.71 -20.50
C GLU A 311 5.16 11.80 -19.20
N LYS A 312 4.81 10.65 -18.61
CA LYS A 312 4.08 10.62 -17.34
C LYS A 312 4.90 11.11 -16.16
N PHE A 313 6.17 10.74 -16.07
CA PHE A 313 7.04 11.27 -15.03
C PHE A 313 7.36 12.76 -15.21
N ALA A 314 7.34 13.28 -16.44
CA ALA A 314 7.52 14.71 -16.69
C ALA A 314 6.28 15.57 -16.37
N ALA A 315 5.09 14.97 -16.36
CA ALA A 315 3.82 15.67 -16.14
C ALA A 315 3.37 15.71 -14.67
N GLY A 316 3.99 14.93 -13.78
CA GLY A 316 3.65 14.82 -12.35
C GLY A 316 4.63 15.54 -11.45
#